data_AF-A0A351H9I0-F1
#
_entry.id   AF-A0A351H9I0-F1
#
_cell.length_a   1.000
_cell.length_b   1.000
_cell.length_c   1.000
_cell.angle_alpha   90.00
_cell.angle_beta   90.00
_cell.angle_gamma   90.00
#
_symmetry.space_group_name_H-M   'P 1'
#
loop_
_entity.id
_entity.type
_entity.pdbx_description
1 polymer ?
#
loop_
_entity_poly.entity_id
_entity_poly.type
_entity_poly.pdbx_seq_one_letter_code
_entity_poly.pdbx_strand_id
1 'polypeptide(L)' 'MLPVNEKLKVEEILKDLQHYAPRRKGWTWRKKLPKGTRVDGFQYDQISEPLKNSIGLPAAHYFENIDP' A
#
# COMPACT_ATOMS: atom_id res chain seq x y z
N MET A 1 -0.09 10.24 -8.91
CA MET A 1 -0.58 8.94 -8.39
C MET A 1 -1.66 8.47 -9.36
N LEU A 2 -1.85 7.17 -9.58
CA LEU A 2 -2.95 6.73 -10.44
C LEU A 2 -4.29 7.06 -9.75
N PRO A 3 -5.31 7.56 -10.49
CA PRO A 3 -6.64 7.80 -9.95
C PRO A 3 -7.25 6.51 -9.38
N VAL A 4 -7.77 6.58 -8.15
CA VAL A 4 -8.25 5.39 -7.40
C VAL A 4 -9.57 4.83 -7.94
N ASN A 5 -10.33 5.65 -8.64
CA ASN A 5 -11.67 5.38 -9.15
C ASN A 5 -11.71 5.20 -10.67
N GLU A 6 -10.55 5.10 -11.33
CA GLU A 6 -10.46 4.81 -12.76
C GLU A 6 -9.80 3.46 -12.97
N LYS A 7 -10.32 2.70 -13.95
CA LYS A 7 -9.70 1.44 -14.35
C LYS A 7 -8.33 1.70 -14.98
N LEU A 8 -7.39 0.81 -14.68
CA LEU A 8 -6.09 0.80 -15.33
C LEU A 8 -6.27 0.56 -16.83
N LYS A 9 -5.78 1.48 -17.67
CA LYS A 9 -5.86 1.38 -19.14
C LYS A 9 -4.74 0.47 -19.63
N VAL A 10 -5.06 -0.81 -19.82
CA VAL A 10 -4.07 -1.84 -20.18
C VAL A 10 -3.45 -1.53 -21.54
N GLU A 11 -4.26 -1.07 -22.49
CA GLU A 11 -3.83 -0.71 -23.85
C GLU A 11 -2.75 0.39 -23.83
N GLU A 12 -2.85 1.35 -22.91
CA GLU A 12 -1.84 2.41 -22.76
C GLU A 12 -0.56 1.91 -22.10
N ILE A 13 -0.64 0.96 -21.17
CA ILE A 13 0.54 0.37 -20.51
C ILE A 13 1.36 -0.49 -21.48
N LEU A 14 0.69 -1.13 -22.43
CA LEU A 14 1.34 -1.99 -23.42
C LEU A 14 2.00 -1.19 -24.57
N LYS A 15 1.75 0.12 -24.67
CA LYS A 15 2.46 0.98 -25.63
C LYS A 15 3.91 1.15 -25.23
N ASP A 16 4.79 1.13 -26.22
CA ASP A 16 6.22 1.43 -26.09
C ASP A 16 7.01 0.58 -25.08
N LEU A 17 6.59 -0.69 -24.86
CA LEU A 17 7.30 -1.62 -23.98
C LEU A 17 8.77 -1.81 -24.36
N GLN A 18 9.16 -1.63 -25.63
CA GLN A 18 10.56 -1.67 -26.06
C GLN A 18 11.45 -0.59 -25.42
N HIS A 19 10.85 0.50 -24.94
CA HIS A 19 11.55 1.59 -24.25
C HIS A 19 11.45 1.48 -22.73
N TYR A 20 10.70 0.51 -22.20
CA TYR A 20 10.52 0.35 -20.77
C TYR A 20 11.82 -0.13 -20.09
N ALA A 21 12.20 0.53 -19.00
CA ALA A 21 13.25 0.08 -18.09
C ALA A 21 12.75 0.05 -16.64
N PRO A 22 13.19 -0.93 -15.82
CA PRO A 22 12.78 -1.02 -14.42
C PRO A 22 13.13 0.24 -13.62
N ARG A 23 12.14 0.79 -12.89
CA ARG A 23 12.34 1.98 -12.04
C ARG A 23 13.20 1.73 -10.80
N ARG A 24 13.25 0.48 -10.32
CA ARG A 24 14.04 0.05 -9.15
C ARG A 24 14.59 -1.35 -9.41
N LYS A 25 15.70 -1.67 -8.77
CA LYS A 25 16.35 -3.00 -8.79
C LYS A 25 16.57 -3.47 -7.35
N GLY A 26 16.64 -4.78 -7.14
CA GLY A 26 16.89 -5.38 -5.83
C GLY A 26 15.63 -5.59 -4.98
N TRP A 27 15.83 -6.15 -3.78
CA TRP A 27 14.77 -6.49 -2.83
C TRP A 27 14.53 -5.35 -1.83
N THR A 28 13.28 -5.15 -1.42
CA THR A 28 12.91 -4.19 -0.36
C THR A 28 12.07 -4.89 0.70
N TRP A 29 12.59 -5.01 1.91
CA TRP A 29 11.82 -5.45 3.07
C TRP A 29 10.80 -4.39 3.49
N ARG A 30 9.72 -4.80 4.15
CA ARG A 30 8.83 -3.86 4.83
C ARG A 30 9.61 -3.11 5.90
N LYS A 31 9.32 -1.82 6.06
CA LYS A 31 9.92 -1.02 7.12
C LYS A 31 9.14 -1.23 8.41
N LYS A 32 9.78 -1.87 9.38
CA LYS A 32 9.22 -2.09 10.71
C LYS A 32 9.14 -0.77 11.48
N LEU A 33 8.02 -0.51 12.14
CA LEU A 33 7.88 0.61 13.07
C LEU A 33 8.30 0.20 14.50
N PRO A 34 8.67 1.16 15.36
CA PRO A 34 9.01 0.87 16.75
C PRO A 34 7.92 0.07 17.48
N LYS A 35 8.32 -0.77 18.44
CA LYS A 35 7.37 -1.48 19.30
C LYS A 35 6.49 -0.46 20.04
N GLY A 36 5.19 -0.70 20.07
CA GLY A 36 4.25 0.20 20.72
C GLY A 36 3.90 1.43 19.90
N THR A 37 4.15 1.42 18.59
CA THR A 37 3.70 2.51 17.71
C THR A 37 2.17 2.55 17.71
N ARG A 38 1.60 3.75 17.84
CA ARG A 38 0.17 3.97 17.74
C ARG A 38 -0.20 4.21 16.29
N VAL A 39 -0.97 3.28 15.71
CA VAL A 39 -1.53 3.38 14.35
C VAL A 39 -3.04 3.27 14.49
N ASP A 40 -3.76 4.17 13.82
CA ASP A 40 -5.22 4.20 13.80
C ASP A 40 -5.90 3.98 15.16
N GLY A 41 -5.43 4.70 16.18
CA GLY A 41 -6.03 4.66 17.51
C GLY A 41 -5.57 3.51 18.42
N PHE A 42 -4.88 2.48 17.90
CA PHE A 42 -4.41 1.32 18.67
C PHE A 42 -2.89 1.21 18.71
N GLN A 43 -2.36 0.52 19.72
CA GLN A 43 -0.93 0.29 19.89
C GLN A 43 -0.55 -1.08 19.32
N TYR A 44 0.47 -1.11 18.46
CA TYR A 44 0.98 -2.35 17.86
C TYR A 44 2.45 -2.60 18.21
N ASP A 45 2.75 -3.83 18.62
CA ASP A 45 4.11 -4.27 18.92
C ASP A 45 4.86 -4.79 17.69
N GLN A 46 4.11 -5.26 16.69
CA GLN A 46 4.63 -5.79 15.44
C GLN A 46 3.83 -5.21 14.26
N ILE A 47 4.33 -4.10 13.72
CA ILE A 47 3.69 -3.39 12.61
C ILE A 47 4.74 -2.81 11.66
N SER A 48 4.36 -2.61 10.41
CA SER A 48 5.16 -1.91 9.39
C SER A 48 4.52 -0.58 9.01
N GLU A 49 5.20 0.25 8.21
CA GLU A 49 4.57 1.46 7.64
C GLU A 49 3.22 1.11 6.94
N PRO A 50 2.11 1.79 7.27
CA PRO A 50 0.81 1.55 6.64
C PRO A 50 0.79 1.89 5.15
N LEU A 51 -0.17 1.31 4.44
CA LEU A 51 -0.41 1.62 3.03
C LEU A 51 -1.13 2.98 2.90
N LYS A 52 -0.84 3.70 1.80
CA LYS A 52 -1.52 4.98 1.51
C LYS A 52 -2.95 4.81 0.98
N ASN A 53 -3.18 3.71 0.25
CA ASN A 53 -4.50 3.33 -0.28
C ASN A 53 -4.63 1.83 -0.10
N SER A 54 -5.67 1.39 0.58
CA SER A 54 -5.95 -0.01 0.85
C SER A 54 -7.43 -0.21 1.16
N ILE A 55 -7.83 -1.46 1.34
CA ILE A 55 -9.16 -1.84 1.80
C ILE A 55 -8.92 -2.68 3.05
N GLY A 56 -9.34 -2.16 4.20
CA GLY A 56 -9.23 -2.87 5.47
C GLY A 56 -10.03 -4.17 5.49
N LEU A 57 -9.79 -4.97 6.51
CA LEU A 57 -10.52 -6.22 6.70
C LEU A 57 -12.03 -5.98 6.77
N PRO A 58 -12.89 -6.95 6.41
CA PRO A 58 -14.33 -6.77 6.47
C PRO A 58 -14.83 -6.31 7.84
N ALA A 59 -14.23 -6.78 8.95
CA ALA A 59 -14.59 -6.38 10.31
C ALA A 59 -14.03 -5.00 10.73
N ALA A 60 -13.15 -4.38 9.93
CA ALA A 60 -12.54 -3.09 10.25
C ALA A 60 -13.58 -1.96 10.34
N HIS A 61 -14.77 -2.11 9.74
CA HIS A 61 -15.84 -1.13 9.86
C HIS A 61 -16.31 -0.88 11.31
N TYR A 62 -16.09 -1.83 12.23
CA TYR A 62 -16.32 -1.63 13.66
C TYR A 62 -15.24 -0.77 14.36
N PHE A 63 -14.13 -0.53 13.67
CA PHE A 63 -12.94 0.14 14.17
C PHE A 63 -12.52 1.27 13.22
N GLU A 64 -13.45 2.06 12.68
CA GLU A 64 -13.13 3.18 11.77
C GLU A 64 -12.45 2.81 10.45
N ASN A 65 -12.63 1.57 9.97
CA ASN A 65 -12.08 1.04 8.71
C ASN A 65 -10.54 1.00 8.64
N ILE A 66 -9.89 0.69 9.76
CA ILE A 66 -8.43 0.63 9.86
C ILE A 66 -7.79 -0.47 9.01
N ASP A 67 -6.56 -0.21 8.56
CA ASP A 67 -5.71 -1.18 7.86
C ASP A 67 -4.24 -1.02 8.29
N PRO A 68 -3.94 -1.39 9.55
CA PRO A 68 -2.64 -1.20 10.20
C PRO A 68 -1.52 -2.12 9.67
#